data_AF-A0A173WYI9-F1
#
_entry.id   AF-A0A173WYI9-F1
#
_cell.length_a   1.000
_cell.length_b   1.000
_cell.length_c   1.000
_cell.angle_alpha   90.00
_cell.angle_beta   90.00
_cell.angle_gamma   90.00
#
_symmetry.space_group_name_H-M   'P 1'
#
loop_
_entity.id
_entity.type
_entity.pdbx_description
1 polymer ?
#
loop_
_entity_poly.entity_id
_entity_poly.type
_entity_poly.pdbx_seq_one_letter_code
_entity_poly.pdbx_strand_id
1 'polypeptide(L)'
;MKGSRNTSGFILLDMLVSLPILVFLLAAMGAMAVMAFRAAFFMMADSELQQEVQMAVRQVAEDARTSYAIRGFTKDEKPGYTFYQYRSPDEASSSTFRTQYWVHKVGSVDKLVWKDEMRPLTGNHSLAGVDITAFSCSEVAPRLHEIRLTGRSRVTRHSYTLAVCVYGPERMD
;
A
#
# COMPACT_ATOMS: atom_id res chain seq x y z
N MET A 1 -15.18 29.62 -68.29
CA MET A 1 -14.59 28.99 -67.07
C MET A 1 -14.83 29.85 -65.82
N LYS A 2 -16.08 29.99 -65.35
CA LYS A 2 -16.46 30.88 -64.23
C LYS A 2 -16.89 30.15 -62.94
N GLY A 3 -17.06 28.83 -63.00
CA GLY A 3 -17.51 27.99 -61.88
C GLY A 3 -16.42 27.58 -60.88
N SER A 4 -15.14 27.62 -61.25
CA SER A 4 -14.06 27.09 -60.38
C SER A 4 -13.70 28.02 -59.20
N ARG A 5 -13.86 29.34 -59.34
CA ARG A 5 -13.49 30.30 -58.28
C ARG A 5 -14.45 30.29 -57.09
N ASN A 6 -15.75 30.05 -57.32
CA ASN A 6 -16.73 29.96 -56.22
C ASN A 6 -16.52 28.70 -55.38
N THR A 7 -16.20 27.57 -56.01
CA THR A 7 -15.93 26.31 -55.31
C THR A 7 -14.65 26.39 -54.48
N SER A 8 -13.59 27.00 -55.01
CA SER A 8 -12.35 27.22 -54.25
C SER A 8 -12.53 28.17 -53.06
N GLY A 9 -13.35 29.21 -53.18
CA GLY A 9 -13.66 30.11 -52.06
C GLY A 9 -14.47 29.44 -50.95
N PHE A 10 -15.42 28.57 -51.33
CA PHE A 10 -16.19 27.77 -50.38
C PHE A 10 -15.31 26.75 -49.63
N ILE A 11 -14.42 26.04 -50.35
CA ILE A 11 -13.47 25.09 -49.74
C ILE A 11 -12.48 25.80 -48.80
N LEU A 12 -12.00 26.99 -49.17
CA LEU A 12 -11.11 27.79 -48.31
C LEU A 12 -11.81 28.20 -47.01
N LEU A 13 -13.07 28.66 -47.09
CA LEU A 13 -13.85 29.04 -45.92
C LEU A 13 -14.16 27.84 -45.01
N ASP A 14 -14.53 26.71 -45.59
CA ASP A 14 -14.78 25.46 -44.87
C ASP A 14 -13.51 24.96 -44.17
N MET A 15 -12.35 25.08 -44.82
CA MET A 15 -11.05 24.77 -44.21
C MET A 15 -10.68 25.77 -43.10
N LEU A 16 -10.99 27.05 -43.27
CA LEU A 16 -10.74 28.11 -42.28
C LEU A 16 -11.53 27.91 -40.99
N VAL A 17 -12.71 27.29 -41.09
CA VAL A 17 -13.58 26.99 -39.93
C VAL A 17 -13.29 25.60 -39.36
N SER A 18 -13.11 24.58 -40.19
CA SER A 18 -12.91 23.19 -39.74
C SER A 18 -11.52 22.94 -39.13
N LEU A 19 -10.46 23.57 -39.66
CA LEU A 19 -9.09 23.39 -39.16
C LEU A 19 -8.92 23.83 -37.70
N PRO A 20 -9.37 25.02 -37.26
CA PRO A 20 -9.27 25.40 -35.86
C PRO A 20 -10.13 24.48 -34.97
N ILE A 21 -11.33 24.08 -35.40
CA ILE A 21 -12.17 23.12 -34.66
C ILE A 21 -11.43 21.79 -34.46
N LEU A 22 -10.80 21.27 -35.51
CA LEU A 22 -10.01 20.04 -35.45
C LEU A 22 -8.82 20.18 -34.49
N VAL A 23 -8.10 21.31 -34.55
CA VAL A 23 -6.98 21.59 -33.64
C VAL A 23 -7.46 21.64 -32.19
N PHE A 24 -8.57 22.31 -31.90
CA PHE A 24 -9.16 22.33 -30.56
C PHE A 24 -9.57 20.94 -30.09
N LEU A 25 -10.16 20.14 -30.97
CA LEU A 25 -10.61 18.79 -30.64
C LEU A 25 -9.41 17.87 -30.34
N LEU A 26 -8.36 17.93 -31.15
CA LEU A 26 -7.11 17.18 -30.92
C LEU A 26 -6.42 17.63 -29.63
N ALA A 27 -6.37 18.94 -29.35
CA ALA A 27 -5.82 19.47 -28.11
C ALA A 27 -6.62 19.00 -26.89
N ALA A 28 -7.96 19.04 -26.96
CA ALA A 28 -8.84 18.54 -25.92
C ALA A 28 -8.65 17.04 -25.68
N MET A 29 -8.58 16.23 -26.75
CA MET A 29 -8.29 14.79 -26.66
C MET A 29 -6.93 14.52 -26.02
N GLY A 30 -5.88 15.25 -26.43
CA GLY A 30 -4.56 15.14 -25.83
C GLY A 30 -4.55 15.46 -24.34
N ALA A 31 -5.21 16.55 -23.95
CA ALA A 31 -5.35 16.93 -22.55
C ALA A 31 -6.10 15.86 -21.74
N MET A 32 -7.21 15.33 -22.28
CA MET A 32 -7.96 14.25 -21.64
C MET A 32 -7.09 12.99 -21.48
N ALA A 33 -6.31 12.61 -22.49
CA ALA A 33 -5.43 11.44 -22.41
C ALA A 33 -4.35 11.60 -21.34
N VAL A 34 -3.71 12.78 -21.24
CA VAL A 34 -2.71 13.07 -20.21
C VAL A 34 -3.33 13.03 -18.81
N MET A 35 -4.53 13.61 -18.64
CA MET A 35 -5.24 13.57 -17.36
C MET A 35 -5.66 12.14 -16.98
N ALA A 36 -6.17 11.36 -17.94
CA ALA A 36 -6.56 9.97 -17.72
C ALA A 36 -5.36 9.10 -17.33
N PHE A 37 -4.23 9.26 -18.01
CA PHE A 37 -2.99 8.58 -17.67
C PHE A 37 -2.57 8.94 -16.24
N ARG A 38 -2.48 10.24 -15.92
CA ARG A 38 -2.13 10.71 -14.57
C ARG A 38 -3.06 10.14 -13.49
N ALA A 39 -4.37 10.11 -13.75
CA ALA A 39 -5.35 9.53 -12.84
C ALA A 39 -5.11 8.03 -12.62
N ALA A 40 -4.83 7.28 -13.70
CA ALA A 40 -4.52 5.86 -13.61
C ALA A 40 -3.27 5.59 -12.74
N PHE A 41 -2.21 6.39 -12.87
CA PHE A 41 -1.01 6.26 -12.02
C PHE A 41 -1.33 6.48 -10.54
N PHE A 42 -2.14 7.48 -10.21
CA PHE A 42 -2.51 7.74 -8.82
C PHE A 42 -3.40 6.64 -8.24
N MET A 43 -4.35 6.11 -9.03
CA MET A 43 -5.15 4.96 -8.63
C MET A 43 -4.28 3.72 -8.37
N MET A 44 -3.30 3.45 -9.24
CA MET A 44 -2.37 2.35 -9.03
C MET A 44 -1.54 2.53 -7.75
N ALA A 45 -1.01 3.74 -7.51
CA ALA A 45 -0.24 4.02 -6.30
C ALA A 45 -1.08 3.86 -5.01
N ASP A 46 -2.35 4.26 -5.03
CA ASP A 46 -3.25 4.07 -3.88
C ASP A 46 -3.62 2.58 -3.69
N SER A 47 -3.79 1.83 -4.77
CA SER A 47 -4.04 0.39 -4.68
C SER A 47 -2.84 -0.37 -4.11
N GLU A 48 -1.62 0.02 -4.48
CA GLU A 48 -0.38 -0.53 -3.93
C GLU A 48 -0.26 -0.23 -2.43
N LEU A 49 -0.58 1.00 -2.01
CA LEU A 49 -0.64 1.37 -0.59
C LEU A 49 -1.57 0.45 0.21
N GLN A 50 -2.79 0.24 -0.29
CA GLN A 50 -3.76 -0.64 0.38
C GLN A 50 -3.26 -2.09 0.41
N GLN A 51 -2.74 -2.59 -0.71
CA GLN A 51 -2.26 -3.96 -0.84
C GLN A 51 -1.11 -4.26 0.12
N GLU A 52 -0.10 -3.39 0.18
CA GLU A 52 1.06 -3.62 1.06
C GLU A 52 0.68 -3.61 2.54
N VAL A 53 -0.18 -2.66 2.96
CA VAL A 53 -0.67 -2.61 4.34
C VAL A 53 -1.53 -3.85 4.66
N GLN A 54 -2.42 -4.26 3.75
CA GLN A 54 -3.27 -5.44 3.95
C GLN A 54 -2.46 -6.74 4.04
N MET A 55 -1.49 -6.96 3.14
CA MET A 55 -0.61 -8.14 3.19
C MET A 55 0.19 -8.16 4.49
N ALA A 56 0.70 -7.00 4.92
CA ALA A 56 1.47 -6.90 6.14
C ALA A 56 0.63 -7.19 7.39
N VAL A 57 -0.54 -6.59 7.51
CA VAL A 57 -1.46 -6.88 8.62
C VAL A 57 -1.88 -8.35 8.60
N ARG A 58 -2.17 -8.94 7.43
CA ARG A 58 -2.53 -10.36 7.32
C ARG A 58 -1.43 -11.27 7.85
N GLN A 59 -0.18 -11.01 7.50
CA GLN A 59 0.95 -11.80 7.98
C GLN A 59 1.12 -11.65 9.50
N VAL A 60 1.07 -10.42 10.03
CA VAL A 60 1.17 -10.18 11.48
C VAL A 60 0.00 -10.83 12.22
N ALA A 61 -1.20 -10.79 11.65
CA ALA A 61 -2.41 -11.40 12.22
C ALA A 61 -2.33 -12.92 12.27
N GLU A 62 -1.80 -13.58 11.23
CA GLU A 62 -1.62 -15.04 11.24
C GLU A 62 -0.57 -15.45 12.29
N ASP A 63 0.51 -14.68 12.40
CA ASP A 63 1.53 -14.91 13.42
C ASP A 63 0.96 -14.64 14.83
N ALA A 64 0.07 -13.65 15.00
CA ALA A 64 -0.63 -13.37 16.25
C ALA A 64 -1.52 -14.53 16.69
N ARG A 65 -2.28 -15.10 15.75
CA ARG A 65 -3.24 -16.19 15.99
C ARG A 65 -2.56 -17.45 16.54
N THR A 66 -1.32 -17.67 16.13
CA THR A 66 -0.50 -18.83 16.53
C THR A 66 0.41 -18.53 17.73
N SER A 67 0.42 -17.29 18.22
CA SER A 67 1.29 -16.86 19.31
C SER A 67 0.59 -16.99 20.66
N TYR A 68 1.22 -17.66 21.61
CA TYR A 68 0.71 -17.77 22.97
C TYR A 68 1.04 -16.53 23.83
N ALA A 69 1.99 -15.72 23.40
CA ALA A 69 2.31 -14.44 24.02
C ALA A 69 2.83 -13.44 23.00
N ILE A 70 2.48 -12.16 23.19
CA ILE A 70 3.01 -11.03 22.42
C ILE A 70 3.60 -10.03 23.42
N ARG A 71 4.85 -9.62 23.20
CA ARG A 71 5.53 -8.63 24.06
C ARG A 71 6.04 -7.46 23.24
N GLY A 72 5.70 -6.25 23.69
CA GLY A 72 6.25 -5.02 23.13
C GLY A 72 7.73 -4.84 23.50
N PHE A 73 8.50 -4.28 22.59
CA PHE A 73 9.83 -3.73 22.82
C PHE A 73 9.95 -2.38 22.11
N THR A 74 10.99 -1.62 22.40
CA THR A 74 11.30 -0.38 21.68
C THR A 74 12.60 -0.57 20.94
N LYS A 75 12.64 -0.19 19.66
CA LYS A 75 13.84 -0.19 18.82
C LYS A 75 13.86 1.09 18.00
N ASP A 76 14.96 1.83 18.06
CA ASP A 76 15.13 3.13 17.37
C ASP A 76 13.98 4.10 17.66
N GLU A 77 13.58 4.22 18.94
CA GLU A 77 12.45 5.04 19.42
C GLU A 77 11.06 4.65 18.87
N LYS A 78 10.97 3.54 18.11
CA LYS A 78 9.73 3.03 17.54
C LYS A 78 9.29 1.74 18.26
N PRO A 79 7.97 1.50 18.37
CA PRO A 79 7.45 0.27 18.94
C PRO A 79 7.75 -0.92 18.02
N GLY A 80 8.16 -2.02 18.65
CA GLY A 80 8.28 -3.34 18.05
C GLY A 80 7.59 -4.39 18.92
N TYR A 81 7.32 -5.56 18.35
CA TYR A 81 6.59 -6.63 19.01
C TYR A 81 7.24 -7.98 18.73
N THR A 82 7.44 -8.76 19.79
CA THR A 82 7.93 -10.14 19.73
C THR A 82 6.76 -11.09 19.98
N PHE A 83 6.57 -12.00 19.04
CA PHE A 83 5.53 -13.01 18.97
C PHE A 83 6.15 -14.35 19.35
N TYR A 84 5.62 -15.00 20.38
CA TYR A 84 6.13 -16.28 20.88
C TYR A 84 5.20 -17.41 20.44
N GLN A 85 5.75 -18.35 19.67
CA GLN A 85 5.00 -19.40 18.97
C GLN A 85 5.55 -20.79 19.33
N TYR A 86 4.68 -21.81 19.25
CA TYR A 86 5.07 -23.22 19.31
C TYR A 86 5.42 -23.74 17.92
N ARG A 87 6.47 -24.55 17.79
CA ARG A 87 6.94 -25.06 16.48
C ARG A 87 6.05 -26.18 15.92
N SER A 88 5.32 -26.89 16.78
CA SER A 88 4.38 -27.95 16.40
C SER A 88 3.11 -27.86 17.27
N PRO A 89 1.91 -28.10 16.71
CA PRO A 89 0.69 -28.23 17.50
C PRO A 89 0.72 -29.44 18.45
N ASP A 90 1.55 -30.45 18.14
CA ASP A 90 1.58 -31.74 18.81
C ASP A 90 2.71 -31.86 19.85
N GLU A 91 3.73 -30.99 19.76
CA GLU A 91 4.84 -30.94 20.70
C GLU A 91 4.79 -29.63 21.49
N ALA A 92 3.96 -29.60 22.53
CA ALA A 92 4.02 -28.60 23.59
C ALA A 92 5.38 -28.58 24.35
N SER A 93 6.33 -29.42 23.94
CA SER A 93 7.60 -29.66 24.62
C SER A 93 8.78 -29.53 23.64
N SER A 94 9.51 -28.42 23.74
CA SER A 94 10.98 -28.30 23.55
C SER A 94 11.50 -27.30 22.50
N SER A 95 10.72 -26.84 21.52
CA SER A 95 11.19 -25.74 20.66
C SER A 95 10.16 -24.64 20.45
N THR A 96 10.26 -23.59 21.27
CA THR A 96 9.61 -22.30 21.03
C THR A 96 10.42 -21.51 20.02
N PHE A 97 9.76 -20.84 19.08
CA PHE A 97 10.42 -19.85 18.24
C PHE A 97 9.77 -18.48 18.43
N ARG A 98 10.55 -17.44 18.16
CA ARG A 98 10.12 -16.05 18.28
C ARG A 98 10.15 -15.39 16.91
N THR A 99 9.12 -14.63 16.62
CA THR A 99 9.06 -13.74 15.47
C THR A 99 9.02 -12.31 15.94
N GLN A 100 9.77 -11.43 15.30
CA GLN A 100 9.84 -10.02 15.67
C GLN A 100 9.38 -9.14 14.52
N TYR A 101 8.59 -8.12 14.87
CA TYR A 101 8.11 -7.09 13.97
C TYR A 101 8.46 -5.71 14.53
N TRP A 102 9.04 -4.85 13.72
CA TRP A 102 9.26 -3.46 14.08
C TRP A 102 9.34 -2.62 12.80
N VAL A 103 9.23 -1.31 12.95
CA VAL A 103 9.44 -0.38 11.84
C VAL A 103 10.93 -0.04 11.76
N HIS A 104 11.53 -0.23 10.59
CA HIS A 104 12.94 0.08 10.35
C HIS A 104 13.10 0.85 9.04
N LYS A 105 14.07 1.76 9.02
CA LYS A 105 14.34 2.61 7.88
C LYS A 105 15.20 1.87 6.85
N VAL A 106 14.61 1.49 5.72
CA VAL A 106 15.32 0.86 4.60
C VAL A 106 15.53 1.92 3.51
N GLY A 107 16.75 2.46 3.45
CA GLY A 107 17.08 3.57 2.57
C GLY A 107 16.42 4.88 3.02
N SER A 108 15.41 5.35 2.28
CA SER A 108 14.66 6.60 2.60
C SER A 108 13.21 6.37 3.03
N VAL A 109 12.83 5.12 3.31
CA VAL A 109 11.44 4.72 3.61
C VAL A 109 11.41 3.85 4.86
N ASP A 110 10.48 4.13 5.75
CA ASP A 110 10.21 3.28 6.91
C ASP A 110 9.37 2.07 6.49
N LYS A 111 9.89 0.88 6.75
CA LYS A 111 9.27 -0.40 6.39
C LYS A 111 9.00 -1.22 7.63
N LEU A 112 7.90 -1.97 7.62
CA LEU A 112 7.69 -3.02 8.62
C LEU A 112 8.63 -4.17 8.26
N VAL A 113 9.53 -4.56 9.16
CA VAL A 113 10.46 -5.68 8.94
C VAL A 113 10.07 -6.88 9.77
N TRP A 114 10.45 -8.07 9.30
CA TRP A 114 10.13 -9.35 9.92
C TRP A 114 11.37 -10.19 10.16
N LYS A 115 11.58 -10.59 11.42
CA LYS A 115 12.75 -11.34 11.93
C LYS A 115 14.09 -10.62 11.83
N ASP A 116 14.36 -9.98 10.71
CA ASP A 116 15.63 -9.31 10.39
C ASP A 116 15.40 -8.07 9.52
N GLU A 117 16.30 -7.10 9.61
CA GLU A 117 16.24 -5.80 8.90
C GLU A 117 16.31 -5.99 7.37
N MET A 118 16.96 -7.06 6.91
CA MET A 118 17.03 -7.42 5.49
C MET A 118 15.75 -8.02 4.93
N ARG A 119 14.71 -8.19 5.76
CA ARG A 119 13.42 -8.80 5.35
C ARG A 119 12.27 -7.81 5.56
N PRO A 120 12.18 -6.76 4.73
CA PRO A 120 11.03 -5.88 4.74
C PRO A 120 9.78 -6.62 4.28
N LEU A 121 8.71 -6.43 5.03
CA LEU A 121 7.39 -7.00 4.77
C LEU A 121 6.52 -6.06 3.94
N THR A 122 6.87 -4.77 3.92
CA THR A 122 6.28 -3.71 3.10
C THR A 122 7.32 -3.12 2.16
N GLY A 123 6.92 -2.44 1.08
CA GLY A 123 7.80 -1.88 0.06
C GLY A 123 8.42 -2.92 -0.86
N ASN A 124 7.63 -3.93 -1.26
CA ASN A 124 7.97 -4.88 -2.32
C ASN A 124 7.64 -4.33 -3.71
N HIS A 125 6.89 -3.22 -3.76
CA HIS A 125 6.50 -2.54 -4.98
C HIS A 125 7.10 -1.12 -4.99
N SER A 126 7.38 -0.63 -6.20
CA SER A 126 8.19 0.58 -6.42
C SER A 126 7.39 1.80 -6.87
N LEU A 127 6.07 1.66 -7.08
CA LEU A 127 5.27 2.71 -7.69
C LEU A 127 4.78 3.71 -6.65
N ALA A 128 4.23 3.25 -5.53
CA ALA A 128 3.71 4.12 -4.46
C ALA A 128 4.80 4.54 -3.46
N GLY A 129 5.77 3.65 -3.21
CA GLY A 129 6.80 3.83 -2.20
C GLY A 129 6.18 4.03 -0.82
N VAL A 130 5.60 2.96 -0.25
CA VAL A 130 4.81 3.01 0.99
C VAL A 130 5.68 3.19 2.22
N ASP A 131 5.43 4.27 2.95
CA ASP A 131 6.09 4.63 4.20
C ASP A 131 5.23 4.22 5.41
N ILE A 132 5.77 3.37 6.29
CA ILE A 132 5.05 2.92 7.48
C ILE A 132 5.20 3.94 8.59
N THR A 133 4.10 4.64 8.88
CA THR A 133 4.05 5.77 9.81
C THR A 133 3.66 5.36 11.22
N ALA A 134 2.91 4.27 11.38
CA ALA A 134 2.51 3.75 12.69
C ALA A 134 2.29 2.25 12.64
N PHE A 135 2.73 1.55 13.69
CA PHE A 135 2.47 0.13 13.92
C PHE A 135 2.22 -0.08 15.41
N SER A 136 1.15 -0.80 15.75
CA SER A 136 0.84 -1.18 17.12
C SER A 136 0.20 -2.56 17.19
N CYS A 137 0.47 -3.25 18.29
CA CYS A 137 -0.19 -4.49 18.68
C CYS A 137 -0.52 -4.37 20.18
N SER A 138 -1.80 -4.36 20.52
CA SER A 138 -2.26 -4.17 21.90
C SER A 138 -3.27 -5.23 22.28
N GLU A 139 -3.20 -5.72 23.51
CA GLU A 139 -4.21 -6.63 24.05
C GLU A 139 -5.42 -5.81 24.51
N VAL A 140 -6.56 -6.00 23.85
CA VAL A 140 -7.80 -5.26 24.13
C VAL A 140 -8.76 -6.04 25.04
N ALA A 141 -8.63 -7.36 25.05
CA ALA A 141 -9.28 -8.27 25.98
C ALA A 141 -8.38 -9.52 26.15
N PRO A 142 -8.61 -10.38 27.15
CA PRO A 142 -7.78 -11.57 27.33
C PRO A 142 -7.64 -12.38 26.04
N ARG A 143 -6.40 -12.49 25.54
CA ARG A 143 -6.03 -13.17 24.28
C ARG A 143 -6.57 -12.54 23.00
N LEU A 144 -7.23 -11.38 23.06
CA LEU A 144 -7.68 -10.62 21.90
C LEU A 144 -6.71 -9.47 21.67
N HIS A 145 -5.95 -9.56 20.58
CA HIS A 145 -4.97 -8.54 20.21
C HIS A 145 -5.48 -7.71 19.03
N GLU A 146 -5.53 -6.39 19.20
CA GLU A 146 -5.71 -5.45 18.10
C GLU A 146 -4.36 -5.17 17.46
N ILE A 147 -4.25 -5.43 16.16
CA ILE A 147 -3.11 -5.11 15.31
C ILE A 147 -3.52 -3.96 14.42
N ARG A 148 -2.75 -2.87 14.46
CA ARG A 148 -2.98 -1.68 13.66
C ARG A 148 -1.72 -1.28 12.92
N LEU A 149 -1.86 -1.02 11.63
CA LEU A 149 -0.77 -0.58 10.75
C LEU A 149 -1.25 0.60 9.90
N THR A 150 -0.41 1.63 9.78
CA THR A 150 -0.68 2.80 8.94
C THR A 150 0.45 3.03 7.97
N GLY A 151 0.13 2.95 6.68
CA GLY A 151 1.02 3.31 5.58
C GLY A 151 0.68 4.67 4.99
N ARG A 152 1.66 5.30 4.34
CA ARG A 152 1.49 6.53 3.55
C ARG A 152 2.17 6.36 2.19
N SER A 153 1.44 6.68 1.11
CA SER A 153 2.02 6.72 -0.24
C SER A 153 2.92 7.95 -0.38
N ARG A 154 4.13 7.79 -0.92
CA ARG A 154 5.02 8.92 -1.22
C ARG A 154 4.61 9.66 -2.50
N VAL A 155 3.84 9.02 -3.37
CA VAL A 155 3.36 9.62 -4.63
C VAL A 155 2.10 10.45 -4.41
N THR A 156 1.06 9.86 -3.81
CA THR A 156 -0.25 10.51 -3.62
C THR A 156 -0.36 11.23 -2.28
N ARG A 157 0.55 10.97 -1.32
CA ARG A 157 0.50 11.43 0.08
C ARG A 157 -0.70 10.92 0.89
N HIS A 158 -1.57 10.11 0.27
CA HIS A 158 -2.67 9.46 0.96
C HIS A 158 -2.14 8.50 2.02
N SER A 159 -2.89 8.39 3.12
CA SER A 159 -2.59 7.48 4.22
C SER A 159 -3.71 6.45 4.33
N TYR A 160 -3.34 5.20 4.59
CA TYR A 160 -4.26 4.10 4.77
C TYR A 160 -3.92 3.37 6.07
N THR A 161 -4.93 3.23 6.94
CA THR A 161 -4.83 2.51 8.20
C THR A 161 -5.70 1.27 8.12
N LEU A 162 -5.15 0.14 8.54
CA LEU A 162 -5.91 -1.08 8.76
C LEU A 162 -5.73 -1.53 10.21
N ALA A 163 -6.84 -1.86 10.87
CA ALA A 163 -6.86 -2.45 12.20
C ALA A 163 -7.67 -3.75 12.17
N VAL A 164 -7.16 -4.80 12.81
CA VAL A 164 -7.83 -6.10 12.93
C VAL A 164 -7.65 -6.64 14.35
N CYS A 165 -8.65 -7.36 14.85
CA CYS A 165 -8.57 -8.04 16.14
C CYS A 165 -8.43 -9.54 15.92
N VAL A 166 -7.49 -10.18 16.62
CA VAL A 166 -7.20 -11.61 16.48
C VAL A 166 -7.16 -12.27 17.85
N TYR A 167 -7.80 -13.43 17.96
CA TYR A 167 -7.70 -14.29 19.14
C TYR A 167 -6.46 -15.17 19.07
N GLY A 168 -5.68 -15.20 20.15
CA GLY A 168 -4.58 -16.14 20.34
C GLY A 168 -5.08 -17.58 20.62
N PRO A 169 -4.18 -18.58 20.62
CA PRO A 169 -4.51 -20.00 20.76
C PRO A 169 -5.08 -20.32 22.15
N GLU A 170 -5.91 -21.37 22.23
CA GLU A 170 -6.46 -21.85 23.49
C GLU A 170 -5.35 -22.33 24.42
N ARG A 171 -5.41 -21.86 25.67
CA ARG A 171 -4.53 -22.37 26.72
C ARG A 171 -5.03 -23.78 27.04
N MET A 172 -4.26 -24.78 26.64
CA MET A 172 -4.44 -26.12 27.18
C MET A 172 -3.92 -26.06 28.62
N ASP A 173 -4.84 -26.05 29.58
CA ASP A 173 -4.55 -26.16 31.01
C ASP A 173 -4.17 -27.60 31.38
#